data_AF-A0A5B6YWW1-F1
#
_entry.id   AF-A0A5B6YWW1-F1
#
_cell.length_a   1.000
_cell.length_b   1.000
_cell.length_c   1.000
_cell.angle_alpha   90.00
_cell.angle_beta   90.00
_cell.angle_gamma   90.00
#
_symmetry.space_group_name_H-M   'P 1'
#
loop_
_entity.id
_entity.type
_entity.pdbx_description
1 polymer ?
#
loop_
_entity_poly.entity_id
_entity_poly.type
_entity_poly.pdbx_seq_one_letter_code
_entity_poly.pdbx_strand_id
1 'polypeptide(L)'
;MLPTVSKGRTSTHVRANPVFPQYLRRIVKWQQMDIEYTFWQMLHLCTSPKVVYQHTKYHKQTKNQWARDDPAFVVICSLLLAVSTLAFCTAYDHSTTHAVFVVISVLLFHFLVTGAVLATCCWFLTNTYLREEAPNSHVVEQRVEWLYAFDVHCNSFFPMFVMLYVIHYFLSPLLVAHGFIPVLLSNLLFMVSASYYHYLNFLGYDVLPFLERTTFFLYPIGVIIVLSPILILSGFNPSRYFMNMYFSQWL
;
A
#
# COMPACT_ATOMS: atom_id res chain seq x y z
N MET A 1 -15.58 -33.27 55.74
CA MET A 1 -14.80 -33.19 54.48
C MET A 1 -15.74 -33.53 53.33
N LEU A 2 -16.03 -32.55 52.47
CA LEU A 2 -16.86 -32.69 51.28
C LEU A 2 -16.06 -32.10 50.11
N PRO A 3 -15.82 -32.83 49.01
CA PRO A 3 -15.06 -32.31 47.89
C PRO A 3 -15.98 -31.47 46.99
N THR A 4 -15.71 -30.17 46.89
CA THR A 4 -16.30 -29.31 45.86
C THR A 4 -15.55 -29.51 44.55
N VAL A 5 -16.15 -30.26 43.63
CA VAL A 5 -15.68 -30.36 42.23
C VAL A 5 -15.95 -29.01 41.55
N SER A 6 -14.91 -28.22 41.33
CA SER A 6 -14.99 -27.04 40.47
C SER A 6 -15.13 -27.51 39.02
N LYS A 7 -16.35 -27.42 38.48
CA LYS A 7 -16.59 -27.55 37.05
C LYS A 7 -15.74 -26.51 36.33
N GLY A 8 -14.76 -26.99 35.55
CA GLY A 8 -13.93 -26.14 34.69
C GLY A 8 -14.80 -25.25 33.81
N ARG A 9 -14.53 -23.94 33.85
CA ARG A 9 -15.07 -22.97 32.89
C ARG A 9 -14.58 -23.39 31.51
N THR A 10 -15.49 -23.91 30.70
CA THR A 10 -15.31 -24.06 29.26
C THR A 10 -14.87 -22.72 28.68
N SER A 11 -13.77 -22.72 27.93
CA SER A 11 -13.26 -21.60 27.16
C SER A 11 -14.39 -21.00 26.33
N THR A 12 -14.78 -19.77 26.65
CA THR A 12 -15.66 -18.95 25.82
C THR A 12 -15.08 -18.89 24.41
N HIS A 13 -15.83 -19.42 23.44
CA HIS A 13 -15.60 -19.17 22.02
C HIS A 13 -15.38 -17.67 21.83
N VAL A 14 -14.16 -17.28 21.45
CA VAL A 14 -13.88 -15.93 20.95
C VAL A 14 -14.77 -15.78 19.72
N ARG A 15 -15.86 -15.02 19.87
CA ARG A 15 -16.76 -14.68 18.77
C ARG A 15 -15.90 -13.95 17.75
N ALA A 16 -15.58 -14.60 16.63
CA ALA A 16 -14.88 -13.94 15.53
C ALA A 16 -15.74 -12.75 15.12
N ASN A 17 -15.32 -11.54 15.48
CA ASN A 17 -15.98 -10.33 15.03
C ASN A 17 -15.77 -10.31 13.51
N PRO A 18 -16.81 -10.35 12.67
CA PRO A 18 -16.64 -10.44 11.23
C PRO A 18 -16.29 -9.04 10.69
N VAL A 19 -15.11 -8.55 11.05
CA VAL A 19 -14.59 -7.23 10.64
C VAL A 19 -14.54 -7.15 9.10
N PHE A 20 -14.14 -8.24 8.45
CA PHE A 20 -14.01 -8.30 7.00
C PHE A 20 -15.36 -8.26 6.24
N PRO A 21 -16.39 -9.07 6.58
CA PRO A 21 -17.73 -8.91 5.99
C PRO A 21 -18.37 -7.54 6.23
N GLN A 22 -18.12 -6.93 7.39
CA GLN A 22 -18.61 -5.57 7.68
C GLN A 22 -17.91 -4.51 6.82
N TYR A 23 -16.59 -4.65 6.62
CA TYR A 23 -15.80 -3.80 5.74
C TYR A 23 -16.32 -3.84 4.30
N LEU A 24 -16.54 -5.04 3.74
CA LEU A 24 -17.09 -5.21 2.39
C LEU A 24 -18.50 -4.62 2.25
N ARG A 25 -19.35 -4.78 3.28
CA ARG A 25 -20.70 -4.18 3.27
C ARG A 25 -20.67 -2.65 3.22
N ARG A 26 -19.64 -2.02 3.80
CA ARG A 26 -19.49 -0.56 3.80
C ARG A 26 -19.01 0.00 2.47
N ILE A 27 -18.37 -0.80 1.60
CA ILE A 27 -17.94 -0.37 0.26
C ILE A 27 -19.13 0.12 -0.56
N VAL A 28 -20.30 -0.52 -0.39
CA VAL A 28 -21.53 -0.17 -1.13
C VAL A 28 -22.23 1.06 -0.55
N LYS A 29 -21.92 1.45 0.70
CA LYS A 29 -22.61 2.52 1.44
C LYS A 29 -21.80 3.81 1.44
N TRP A 30 -21.78 4.51 0.31
CA TRP A 30 -21.04 5.77 0.11
C TRP A 30 -21.27 6.85 1.18
N GLN A 31 -22.50 6.99 1.70
CA GLN A 31 -22.81 7.98 2.74
C GLN A 31 -22.14 7.69 4.11
N GLN A 32 -21.62 6.49 4.33
CA GLN A 32 -20.97 6.10 5.57
C GLN A 32 -19.43 6.22 5.50
N MET A 33 -18.90 6.68 4.37
CA MET A 33 -17.46 6.79 4.12
C MET A 33 -16.95 8.17 4.52
N ASP A 34 -15.85 8.21 5.26
CA ASP A 34 -15.21 9.46 5.70
C ASP A 34 -14.27 9.98 4.60
N ILE A 35 -14.87 10.64 3.59
CA ILE A 35 -14.18 11.12 2.39
C ILE A 35 -13.18 12.23 2.75
N GLU A 36 -13.56 13.16 3.63
CA GLU A 36 -12.72 14.29 4.03
C GLU A 36 -11.47 13.82 4.75
N TYR A 37 -11.63 12.92 5.73
CA TYR A 37 -10.50 12.33 6.43
C TYR A 37 -9.60 11.55 5.46
N THR A 38 -10.18 10.84 4.49
CA THR A 38 -9.41 10.10 3.49
C THR A 38 -8.55 11.02 2.63
N PHE A 39 -9.09 12.11 2.09
CA PHE A 39 -8.30 13.08 1.32
C PHE A 39 -7.22 13.74 2.17
N TRP A 40 -7.54 14.07 3.43
CA TRP A 40 -6.56 14.58 4.36
C TRP A 40 -5.41 13.60 4.59
N GLN A 41 -5.70 12.31 4.77
CA GLN A 41 -4.69 11.26 4.89
C GLN A 41 -3.86 11.14 3.62
N MET A 42 -4.49 11.10 2.45
CA MET A 42 -3.83 11.02 1.14
C MET A 42 -2.86 12.18 0.91
N LEU A 43 -3.27 13.42 1.22
CA LEU A 43 -2.41 14.59 1.12
C LEU A 43 -1.20 14.48 2.05
N HIS A 44 -1.42 14.13 3.31
CA HIS A 44 -0.33 14.00 4.29
C HIS A 44 0.58 12.80 4.01
N LEU A 45 0.09 11.74 3.36
CA LEU A 45 0.96 10.65 2.90
C LEU A 45 1.97 11.13 1.87
N CYS A 46 1.64 12.13 1.06
CA CYS A 46 2.56 12.72 0.09
C CYS A 46 3.50 13.76 0.71
N THR A 47 3.05 14.55 1.69
CA THR A 47 3.80 15.70 2.21
C THR A 47 4.44 15.46 3.58
N SER A 48 3.76 14.77 4.49
CA SER A 48 4.16 14.61 5.90
C SER A 48 3.59 13.31 6.50
N PRO A 49 4.06 12.14 6.05
CA PRO A 49 3.42 10.85 6.34
C PRO A 49 3.47 10.48 7.83
N LYS A 50 4.43 11.01 8.59
CA LYS A 50 4.53 10.81 10.04
C LYS A 50 3.25 11.25 10.77
N VAL A 51 2.57 12.27 10.27
CA VAL A 51 1.32 12.77 10.84
C VAL A 51 0.21 11.71 10.72
N VAL A 52 0.10 11.03 9.57
CA VAL A 52 -0.90 9.97 9.34
C VAL A 52 -0.68 8.79 10.28
N TYR A 53 0.57 8.40 10.51
CA TYR A 53 0.89 7.31 11.44
C TYR A 53 0.75 7.70 12.91
N GLN A 54 0.93 8.98 13.28
CA GLN A 54 0.53 9.47 14.60
C GLN A 54 -0.99 9.33 14.82
N HIS A 55 -1.80 9.65 13.81
CA HIS A 55 -3.25 9.40 13.88
C HIS A 55 -3.60 7.92 14.02
N THR A 56 -2.82 7.02 13.43
CA THR A 56 -2.98 5.57 13.62
C THR A 56 -2.79 5.19 15.10
N LYS A 57 -1.79 5.77 15.80
CA LYS A 57 -1.62 5.56 17.25
C LYS A 57 -2.82 6.05 18.06
N TYR A 58 -3.35 7.24 17.74
CA TYR A 58 -4.55 7.77 18.41
C TYR A 58 -5.80 6.93 18.12
N HIS A 59 -5.94 6.40 16.90
CA HIS A 59 -7.01 5.49 16.54
C HIS A 59 -6.96 4.20 17.39
N LYS A 60 -5.76 3.64 17.57
CA LYS A 60 -5.58 2.47 18.45
C LYS A 60 -6.01 2.76 19.88
N GLN A 61 -5.72 3.94 20.43
CA GLN A 61 -6.14 4.29 21.79
C GLN A 61 -7.67 4.40 21.95
N THR A 62 -8.37 4.87 20.91
CA THR A 62 -9.81 5.13 20.96
C THR A 62 -10.66 3.92 20.56
N LYS A 63 -10.22 3.12 19.58
CA LYS A 63 -10.97 1.95 19.07
C LYS A 63 -10.33 0.59 19.39
N ASN A 64 -9.14 0.58 19.99
CA ASN A 64 -8.40 -0.63 20.32
C ASN A 64 -8.14 -1.58 19.14
N GLN A 65 -8.02 -1.07 17.92
CA GLN A 65 -7.63 -1.81 16.71
C GLN A 65 -6.66 -0.99 15.86
N TRP A 66 -5.89 -1.65 15.01
CA TRP A 66 -4.91 -0.98 14.16
C TRP A 66 -5.43 -0.71 12.76
N ALA A 67 -6.19 -1.64 12.17
CA ALA A 67 -6.74 -1.49 10.84
C ALA A 67 -7.85 -0.42 10.78
N ARG A 68 -8.01 0.18 9.61
CA ARG A 68 -9.13 1.05 9.29
C ARG A 68 -10.43 0.24 9.20
N ASP A 69 -11.51 0.83 9.70
CA ASP A 69 -12.86 0.27 9.60
C ASP A 69 -13.62 0.71 8.33
N ASP A 70 -13.10 1.76 7.67
CA ASP A 70 -13.74 2.44 6.58
C ASP A 70 -13.03 2.11 5.26
N PRO A 71 -13.78 1.73 4.21
CA PRO A 71 -13.20 1.40 2.91
C PRO A 71 -12.88 2.63 2.04
N ALA A 72 -13.02 3.84 2.59
CA ALA A 72 -12.95 5.09 1.85
C ALA A 72 -11.62 5.26 1.10
N PHE A 73 -10.51 4.94 1.75
CA PHE A 73 -9.18 5.01 1.15
C PHE A 73 -9.06 4.14 -0.11
N VAL A 74 -9.44 2.87 -0.02
CA VAL A 74 -9.32 1.90 -1.13
C VAL A 74 -10.20 2.31 -2.30
N VAL A 75 -11.43 2.73 -2.02
CA VAL A 75 -12.40 3.14 -3.04
C VAL A 75 -11.96 4.40 -3.76
N ILE A 76 -11.53 5.43 -3.02
CA ILE A 76 -11.05 6.69 -3.62
C ILE A 76 -9.75 6.45 -4.40
N CYS A 77 -8.82 5.65 -3.85
CA CYS A 77 -7.59 5.30 -4.55
C CYS A 77 -7.87 4.53 -5.85
N SER A 78 -8.81 3.58 -5.83
CA SER A 78 -9.25 2.86 -7.04
C SER A 78 -9.87 3.79 -8.08
N LEU A 79 -10.72 4.73 -7.65
CA LEU A 79 -11.32 5.72 -8.55
C LEU A 79 -10.25 6.59 -9.22
N LEU A 80 -9.31 7.12 -8.43
CA LEU A 80 -8.21 7.95 -8.94
C LEU A 80 -7.29 7.16 -9.90
N LEU A 81 -6.99 5.91 -9.57
CA LEU A 81 -6.21 5.02 -10.43
C LEU A 81 -6.94 4.73 -11.75
N ALA A 82 -8.26 4.50 -11.71
CA ALA A 82 -9.08 4.32 -12.90
C ALA A 82 -9.07 5.58 -13.79
N VAL A 83 -9.26 6.77 -13.20
CA VAL A 83 -9.23 8.05 -13.93
C VAL A 83 -7.88 8.30 -14.57
N SER A 84 -6.78 8.07 -13.85
CA SER A 84 -5.44 8.25 -14.40
C SER A 84 -5.13 7.25 -15.52
N THR A 85 -5.55 6.00 -15.36
CA THR A 85 -5.37 4.96 -16.40
C THR A 85 -6.21 5.27 -17.64
N LEU A 86 -7.43 5.76 -17.47
CA LEU A 86 -8.26 6.25 -18.58
C LEU A 86 -7.57 7.41 -19.30
N ALA A 87 -6.95 8.35 -18.58
CA ALA A 87 -6.20 9.45 -19.20
C ALA A 87 -5.05 8.94 -20.08
N PHE A 88 -4.28 7.94 -19.60
CA PHE A 88 -3.27 7.28 -20.44
C PHE A 88 -3.88 6.61 -21.68
N CYS A 89 -5.00 5.90 -21.52
CA CYS A 89 -5.67 5.28 -22.66
C CYS A 89 -6.15 6.34 -23.67
N THR A 90 -6.70 7.47 -23.23
CA THR A 90 -7.11 8.53 -24.16
C THR A 90 -5.94 9.19 -24.88
N ALA A 91 -4.75 9.18 -24.29
CA ALA A 91 -3.56 9.80 -24.86
C ALA A 91 -2.76 8.85 -25.79
N TYR A 92 -2.72 7.55 -25.47
CA TYR A 92 -1.81 6.59 -26.12
C TYR A 92 -2.52 5.38 -26.75
N ASP A 93 -3.80 5.17 -26.49
CA ASP A 93 -4.57 4.05 -27.03
C ASP A 93 -5.55 4.50 -28.13
N HIS A 94 -5.82 3.59 -29.06
CA HIS A 94 -6.74 3.81 -30.18
C HIS A 94 -8.04 3.02 -30.04
N SER A 95 -8.10 2.05 -29.12
CA SER A 95 -9.25 1.14 -28.97
C SER A 95 -9.93 1.29 -27.61
N THR A 96 -11.22 1.59 -27.61
CA THR A 96 -12.03 1.68 -26.37
C THR A 96 -12.12 0.33 -25.65
N THR A 97 -12.14 -0.80 -26.37
CA THR A 97 -12.16 -2.13 -25.76
C THR A 97 -10.85 -2.42 -25.05
N HIS A 98 -9.72 -2.04 -25.66
CA HIS A 98 -8.42 -2.19 -25.04
C HIS A 98 -8.29 -1.27 -23.81
N ALA A 99 -8.79 -0.03 -23.87
CA ALA A 99 -8.83 0.86 -22.72
C ALA A 99 -9.58 0.28 -21.51
N VAL A 100 -10.75 -0.35 -21.73
CA VAL A 100 -11.51 -1.02 -20.65
C VAL A 100 -10.69 -2.18 -20.05
N PHE A 101 -10.04 -2.98 -20.89
CA PHE A 101 -9.17 -4.06 -20.43
C PHE A 101 -8.00 -3.53 -19.58
N VAL A 102 -7.33 -2.47 -20.02
CA VAL A 102 -6.19 -1.85 -19.31
C VAL A 102 -6.62 -1.29 -17.96
N VAL A 103 -7.76 -0.59 -17.89
CA VAL A 103 -8.28 -0.06 -16.62
C VAL A 103 -8.57 -1.18 -15.63
N ILE A 104 -9.26 -2.24 -16.08
CA ILE A 104 -9.57 -3.39 -15.23
C ILE A 104 -8.27 -4.09 -14.81
N SER A 105 -7.32 -4.31 -15.72
CA SER A 105 -6.08 -5.00 -15.42
C SER A 105 -5.22 -4.22 -14.43
N VAL A 106 -5.11 -2.89 -14.58
CA VAL A 106 -4.36 -2.05 -13.64
C VAL A 106 -5.01 -2.05 -12.26
N LEU A 107 -6.33 -1.88 -12.17
CA LEU A 107 -7.03 -1.92 -10.88
C LEU A 107 -6.87 -3.27 -10.17
N LEU A 108 -7.09 -4.36 -10.90
CA LEU A 108 -7.05 -5.70 -10.31
C LEU A 108 -5.61 -6.12 -10.00
N PHE A 109 -4.69 -6.03 -10.95
CA PHE A 109 -3.35 -6.60 -10.78
C PHE A 109 -2.38 -5.65 -10.09
N HIS A 110 -2.32 -4.37 -10.46
CA HIS A 110 -1.34 -3.45 -9.89
C HIS A 110 -1.71 -3.02 -8.47
N PHE A 111 -2.99 -2.84 -8.19
CA PHE A 111 -3.44 -2.39 -6.87
C PHE A 111 -3.94 -3.55 -6.00
N LEU A 112 -5.01 -4.26 -6.39
CA LEU A 112 -5.67 -5.21 -5.48
C LEU A 112 -4.87 -6.51 -5.26
N VAL A 113 -4.49 -7.22 -6.33
CA VAL A 113 -3.77 -8.50 -6.24
C VAL A 113 -2.37 -8.30 -5.68
N THR A 114 -1.60 -7.37 -6.26
CA THR A 114 -0.27 -7.03 -5.73
C THR A 114 -0.36 -6.58 -4.28
N GLY A 115 -1.36 -5.76 -3.94
CA GLY A 115 -1.59 -5.33 -2.56
C GLY A 115 -1.93 -6.46 -1.61
N ALA A 116 -2.81 -7.37 -1.99
CA ALA A 116 -3.17 -8.54 -1.17
C ALA A 116 -1.98 -9.48 -0.97
N VAL A 117 -1.18 -9.71 -2.01
CA VAL A 117 0.04 -10.52 -1.93
C VAL A 117 1.06 -9.87 -0.99
N LEU A 118 1.37 -8.58 -1.19
CA LEU A 118 2.32 -7.85 -0.34
C LEU A 118 1.83 -7.76 1.11
N ALA A 119 0.55 -7.47 1.33
CA ALA A 119 -0.05 -7.46 2.66
C ALA A 119 0.07 -8.83 3.35
N THR A 120 -0.20 -9.92 2.63
CA THR A 120 -0.08 -11.29 3.17
C THR A 120 1.37 -11.62 3.51
N CYS A 121 2.31 -11.28 2.63
CA CYS A 121 3.75 -11.47 2.89
C CYS A 121 4.21 -10.67 4.11
N CYS A 122 3.91 -9.36 4.17
CA CYS A 122 4.30 -8.51 5.29
C CYS A 122 3.62 -8.92 6.59
N TRP A 123 2.35 -9.28 6.56
CA TRP A 123 1.60 -9.81 7.71
C TRP A 123 2.23 -11.11 8.25
N PHE A 124 2.59 -12.02 7.35
CA PHE A 124 3.25 -13.27 7.72
C PHE A 124 4.64 -13.01 8.31
N LEU A 125 5.48 -12.21 7.64
CA LEU A 125 6.84 -11.91 8.08
C LEU A 125 6.85 -11.19 9.42
N THR A 126 5.99 -10.19 9.61
CA THR A 126 5.93 -9.40 10.85
C THR A 126 5.50 -10.24 12.03
N ASN A 127 4.42 -11.02 11.88
CA ASN A 127 3.96 -11.89 12.95
C ASN A 127 4.92 -13.06 13.22
N THR A 128 5.69 -13.51 12.23
CA THR A 128 6.59 -14.67 12.44
C THR A 128 7.96 -14.26 12.99
N TYR A 129 8.53 -13.15 12.52
CA TYR A 129 9.94 -12.81 12.76
C TYR A 129 10.18 -11.49 13.48
N LEU A 130 9.22 -10.56 13.50
CA LEU A 130 9.44 -9.19 13.98
C LEU A 130 8.70 -8.89 15.30
N ARG A 131 7.92 -9.82 15.85
CA ARG A 131 7.29 -9.61 17.16
C ARG A 131 8.32 -9.76 18.29
N GLU A 132 8.18 -8.90 19.29
CA GLU A 132 8.95 -8.97 20.52
C GLU A 132 8.71 -10.30 21.25
N GLU A 133 9.78 -11.01 21.64
CA GLU A 133 9.72 -12.38 22.16
C GLU A 133 9.27 -12.46 23.63
N ALA A 134 9.30 -11.34 24.37
CA ALA A 134 8.97 -11.31 25.80
C ALA A 134 8.06 -10.13 26.15
N PRO A 135 6.73 -10.22 25.91
CA PRO A 135 5.82 -9.25 26.50
C PRO A 135 5.92 -9.37 28.03
N ASN A 136 6.21 -8.26 28.72
CA ASN A 136 6.06 -8.18 30.18
C ASN A 136 4.75 -8.88 30.57
N SER A 137 4.75 -9.75 31.58
CA SER A 137 3.71 -10.75 31.93
C SER A 137 2.27 -10.24 32.13
N HIS A 138 2.05 -8.93 31.99
CA HIS A 138 0.78 -8.24 32.13
C HIS A 138 0.28 -7.57 30.84
N VAL A 139 0.98 -7.72 29.71
CA VAL A 139 0.60 -7.13 28.42
C VAL A 139 -0.08 -8.18 27.54
N VAL A 140 -1.26 -7.84 27.02
CA VAL A 140 -2.00 -8.68 26.06
C VAL A 140 -1.18 -8.85 24.79
N GLU A 141 -0.94 -10.10 24.35
CA GLU A 141 -0.28 -10.39 23.08
C GLU A 141 -1.00 -9.69 21.92
N GLN A 142 -0.31 -8.75 21.27
CA GLN A 142 -0.80 -8.10 20.05
C GLN A 142 -0.20 -8.77 18.81
N ARG A 143 -0.99 -8.79 17.74
CA ARG A 143 -0.60 -9.31 16.43
C ARG A 143 -0.90 -8.25 15.39
N VAL A 144 -0.14 -8.28 14.31
CA VAL A 144 -0.44 -7.45 13.15
C VAL A 144 -1.71 -7.99 12.51
N GLU A 145 -2.72 -7.12 12.38
CA GLU A 145 -3.96 -7.42 11.68
C GLU A 145 -3.70 -7.46 10.16
N TRP A 146 -4.26 -8.43 9.44
CA TRP A 146 -4.05 -8.50 7.97
C TRP A 146 -4.58 -7.24 7.26
N LEU A 147 -5.73 -6.72 7.71
CA LEU A 147 -6.32 -5.51 7.16
C LEU A 147 -5.41 -4.29 7.39
N TYR A 148 -4.69 -4.25 8.51
CA TYR A 148 -3.68 -3.23 8.75
C TYR A 148 -2.48 -3.35 7.79
N ALA A 149 -1.99 -4.56 7.54
CA ALA A 149 -0.92 -4.76 6.54
C ALA A 149 -1.37 -4.32 5.13
N PHE A 150 -2.63 -4.54 4.78
CA PHE A 150 -3.22 -4.03 3.54
C PHE A 150 -3.39 -2.50 3.54
N ASP A 151 -3.75 -1.90 4.67
CA ASP A 151 -3.77 -0.44 4.84
C ASP A 151 -2.38 0.19 4.62
N VAL A 152 -1.32 -0.45 5.13
CA VAL A 152 0.06 0.01 4.92
C VAL A 152 0.45 -0.07 3.45
N HIS A 153 0.02 -1.12 2.73
CA HIS A 153 0.18 -1.19 1.27
C HIS A 153 -0.55 -0.03 0.59
N CYS A 154 -1.83 0.21 0.91
CA CYS A 154 -2.61 1.28 0.31
C CYS A 154 -1.98 2.66 0.56
N ASN A 155 -1.52 2.90 1.79
CA ASN A 155 -0.82 4.13 2.18
C ASN A 155 0.45 4.34 1.37
N SER A 156 1.22 3.27 1.15
CA SER A 156 2.48 3.32 0.42
C SER A 156 2.26 3.44 -1.09
N PHE A 157 1.22 2.76 -1.60
CA PHE A 157 0.85 2.77 -3.01
C PHE A 157 0.36 4.15 -3.45
N PHE A 158 -0.37 4.90 -2.61
CA PHE A 158 -0.96 6.17 -3.03
C PHE A 158 0.09 7.22 -3.50
N PRO A 159 1.17 7.52 -2.75
CA PRO A 159 2.21 8.43 -3.25
C PRO A 159 3.00 7.86 -4.43
N MET A 160 3.22 6.55 -4.47
CA MET A 160 3.78 5.87 -5.65
C MET A 160 2.89 6.09 -6.88
N PHE A 161 1.56 5.99 -6.71
CA PHE A 161 0.57 6.25 -7.74
C PHE A 161 0.68 7.70 -8.23
N VAL A 162 0.75 8.67 -7.32
CA VAL A 162 0.93 10.08 -7.71
C VAL A 162 2.21 10.27 -8.54
N MET A 163 3.31 9.62 -8.18
CA MET A 163 4.57 9.72 -8.93
C MET A 163 4.54 9.01 -10.28
N LEU A 164 4.07 7.76 -10.33
CA LEU A 164 4.18 6.88 -11.50
C LEU A 164 2.99 6.90 -12.44
N TYR A 165 1.83 7.41 -12.02
CA TYR A 165 0.65 7.52 -12.87
C TYR A 165 0.31 8.99 -13.14
N VAL A 166 0.32 9.85 -12.11
CA VAL A 166 -0.06 11.27 -12.31
C VAL A 166 1.10 12.09 -12.87
N ILE A 167 2.23 12.16 -12.15
CA ILE A 167 3.39 12.95 -12.57
C ILE A 167 4.01 12.35 -13.83
N HIS A 168 4.15 11.03 -13.89
CA HIS A 168 4.63 10.34 -15.08
C HIS A 168 3.79 10.68 -16.31
N TYR A 169 2.46 10.69 -16.24
CA TYR A 169 1.59 11.05 -17.38
C TYR A 169 1.94 12.41 -17.98
N PHE A 170 2.14 13.43 -17.15
CA PHE A 170 2.51 14.76 -17.65
C PHE A 170 3.93 14.81 -18.19
N LEU A 171 4.84 14.03 -17.63
CA LEU A 171 6.25 13.97 -18.07
C LEU A 171 6.48 12.95 -19.20
N SER A 172 5.50 12.12 -19.55
CA SER A 172 5.74 10.95 -20.39
C SER A 172 6.28 11.27 -21.79
N PRO A 173 5.91 12.36 -22.48
CA PRO A 173 6.54 12.72 -23.76
C PRO A 173 8.05 12.95 -23.63
N LEU A 174 8.49 13.49 -22.50
CA LEU A 174 9.92 13.68 -22.19
C LEU A 174 10.58 12.37 -21.76
N LEU A 175 9.91 11.57 -20.91
CA LEU A 175 10.49 10.35 -20.33
C LEU A 175 10.64 9.20 -21.33
N VAL A 176 9.78 9.14 -22.36
CA VAL A 176 9.77 8.10 -23.38
C VAL A 176 10.77 8.39 -24.51
N ALA A 177 11.21 9.64 -24.66
CA ALA A 177 12.14 10.05 -25.70
C ALA A 177 13.49 9.28 -25.67
N HIS A 178 14.20 9.32 -26.80
CA HIS A 178 15.53 8.74 -26.91
C HIS A 178 16.61 9.66 -26.34
N GLY A 179 17.70 9.07 -25.86
CA GLY A 179 18.84 9.78 -25.29
C GLY A 179 19.04 9.51 -23.80
N PHE A 180 20.14 10.07 -23.28
CA PHE A 180 20.55 9.84 -21.90
C PHE A 180 19.64 10.55 -20.88
N ILE A 181 19.20 11.78 -21.15
CA ILE A 181 18.38 12.57 -20.22
C ILE A 181 17.03 11.89 -19.90
N PRO A 182 16.25 11.40 -20.89
CA PRO A 182 15.03 10.64 -20.61
C PRO A 182 15.27 9.36 -19.79
N VAL A 183 16.36 8.63 -20.09
CA VAL A 183 16.77 7.43 -19.33
C VAL A 183 17.06 7.80 -17.88
N LEU A 184 17.85 8.84 -17.65
CA LEU A 184 18.21 9.33 -16.32
C LEU A 184 16.95 9.74 -15.54
N LEU A 185 16.11 10.62 -16.11
CA LEU A 185 14.90 11.12 -15.45
C LEU A 185 13.91 10.00 -15.16
N SER A 186 13.73 9.05 -16.09
CA SER A 186 12.86 7.90 -15.92
C SER A 186 13.33 7.01 -14.77
N ASN A 187 14.62 6.65 -14.74
CA ASN A 187 15.16 5.85 -13.63
C ASN A 187 15.09 6.59 -12.29
N LEU A 188 15.38 7.89 -12.25
CA LEU A 188 15.27 8.67 -11.01
C LEU A 188 13.82 8.72 -10.50
N LEU A 189 12.83 8.91 -11.38
CA LEU A 189 11.42 8.92 -11.00
C LEU A 189 11.00 7.58 -10.38
N PHE A 190 11.35 6.46 -11.02
CA PHE A 190 11.06 5.12 -10.52
C PHE A 190 11.82 4.81 -9.22
N MET A 191 13.09 5.19 -9.13
CA MET A 191 13.92 5.03 -7.93
C MET A 191 13.30 5.76 -6.73
N VAL A 192 12.95 7.04 -6.89
CA VAL A 192 12.33 7.84 -5.83
C VAL A 192 10.98 7.25 -5.43
N SER A 193 10.14 6.91 -6.41
CA SER A 193 8.82 6.35 -6.15
C SER A 193 8.87 5.01 -5.40
N ALA A 194 9.74 4.09 -5.84
CA ALA A 194 9.89 2.79 -5.19
C ALA A 194 10.51 2.93 -3.78
N SER A 195 11.49 3.83 -3.62
CA SER A 195 12.09 4.11 -2.31
C SER A 195 11.06 4.68 -1.34
N TYR A 196 10.20 5.59 -1.80
CA TYR A 196 9.15 6.19 -0.98
C TYR A 196 8.11 5.16 -0.53
N TYR A 197 7.73 4.23 -1.42
CA TYR A 197 6.84 3.11 -1.07
C TYR A 197 7.41 2.28 0.09
N HIS A 198 8.70 1.93 0.04
CA HIS A 198 9.34 1.18 1.12
C HIS A 198 9.51 2.00 2.42
N TYR A 199 9.79 3.29 2.30
CA TYR A 199 9.83 4.20 3.46
C TYR A 199 8.47 4.28 4.18
N LEU A 200 7.36 4.33 3.43
CA LEU A 200 6.03 4.32 4.02
C LEU A 200 5.65 2.97 4.63
N ASN A 201 6.12 1.85 4.05
CA ASN A 201 5.98 0.54 4.71
C ASN A 201 6.71 0.54 6.05
N PHE A 202 7.97 0.98 6.08
CA PHE A 202 8.74 1.11 7.32
C PHE A 202 7.97 1.93 8.37
N LEU A 203 7.53 3.13 8.00
CA LEU A 203 6.84 4.02 8.95
C LEU A 203 5.50 3.45 9.44
N GLY A 204 4.82 2.67 8.60
CA GLY A 204 3.63 1.91 8.99
C GLY A 204 3.96 0.88 10.06
N TYR A 205 4.88 -0.03 9.81
CA TYR A 205 5.19 -1.07 10.79
C TYR A 205 5.92 -0.56 12.03
N ASP A 206 6.72 0.50 11.92
CA ASP A 206 7.42 1.16 13.04
C ASP A 206 6.47 1.83 14.05
N VAL A 207 5.24 2.12 13.62
CA VAL A 207 4.21 2.66 14.53
C VAL A 207 3.77 1.66 15.59
N LEU A 208 3.94 0.35 15.32
CA LEU A 208 3.47 -0.74 16.14
C LEU A 208 4.47 -1.03 17.27
N PRO A 209 4.11 -0.79 18.55
CA PRO A 209 5.06 -0.86 19.66
C PRO A 209 5.50 -2.29 20.02
N PHE A 210 4.83 -3.31 19.47
CA PHE A 210 5.12 -4.74 19.72
C PHE A 210 5.95 -5.38 18.60
N LEU A 211 6.39 -4.58 17.62
CA LEU A 211 7.31 -5.00 16.58
C LEU A 211 8.72 -4.46 16.87
N GLU A 212 9.71 -5.33 16.76
CA GLU A 212 11.11 -4.99 16.80
C GLU A 212 11.73 -5.11 15.40
N ARG A 213 12.90 -4.49 15.19
CA ARG A 213 13.69 -4.60 13.95
C ARG A 213 12.91 -4.26 12.67
N THR A 214 11.98 -3.31 12.77
CA THR A 214 11.17 -2.78 11.64
C THR A 214 12.03 -2.15 10.54
N THR A 215 13.29 -1.79 10.83
CA THR A 215 14.30 -1.35 9.86
C THR A 215 14.50 -2.32 8.68
N PHE A 216 14.10 -3.59 8.83
CA PHE A 216 13.98 -4.57 7.74
C PHE A 216 13.26 -4.00 6.50
N PHE A 217 12.20 -3.20 6.69
CA PHE A 217 11.43 -2.62 5.58
C PHE A 217 12.20 -1.56 4.78
N LEU A 218 13.33 -1.06 5.28
CA LEU A 218 14.20 -0.11 4.58
C LEU A 218 15.23 -0.80 3.67
N TYR A 219 15.50 -2.10 3.85
CA TYR A 219 16.53 -2.81 3.07
C TYR A 219 16.31 -2.77 1.55
N PRO A 220 15.07 -2.89 1.03
CA PRO A 220 14.82 -2.74 -0.40
C PRO A 220 15.27 -1.38 -0.96
N ILE A 221 15.26 -0.31 -0.17
CA ILE A 221 15.74 1.02 -0.60
C ILE A 221 17.24 0.95 -0.92
N GLY A 222 18.03 0.27 -0.10
CA GLY A 222 19.46 0.06 -0.37
C GLY A 222 19.69 -0.66 -1.69
N VAL A 223 18.90 -1.71 -1.96
CA VAL A 223 18.95 -2.44 -3.24
C VAL A 223 18.58 -1.53 -4.42
N ILE A 224 17.52 -0.73 -4.29
CA ILE A 224 17.08 0.22 -5.32
C ILE A 224 18.17 1.26 -5.63
N ILE A 225 18.83 1.81 -4.60
CA ILE A 225 19.91 2.80 -4.76
C ILE A 225 21.11 2.19 -5.50
N VAL A 226 21.45 0.93 -5.23
CA VAL A 226 22.56 0.24 -5.90
C VAL A 226 22.20 -0.15 -7.34
N LEU A 227 20.97 -0.62 -7.59
CA LEU A 227 20.52 -1.03 -8.93
C LEU A 227 20.31 0.15 -9.88
N SER A 228 19.85 1.30 -9.38
CA SER A 228 19.54 2.48 -10.21
C SER A 228 20.69 2.96 -11.12
N PRO A 229 21.94 3.15 -10.65
CA PRO A 229 23.05 3.53 -11.53
C PRO A 229 23.35 2.44 -12.56
N ILE A 230 23.19 1.16 -12.22
CA ILE A 230 23.39 0.05 -13.17
C ILE A 230 22.36 0.14 -14.31
N LEU A 231 21.08 0.36 -13.98
CA LEU A 231 20.02 0.53 -14.97
C LEU A 231 20.26 1.76 -15.86
N ILE A 232 20.65 2.89 -15.28
CA ILE A 232 20.99 4.11 -16.04
C ILE A 232 22.15 3.86 -17.01
N LEU A 233 23.23 3.24 -16.56
CA LEU A 233 24.42 2.95 -17.38
C LEU A 233 24.14 1.92 -18.46
N SER A 234 23.26 0.96 -18.20
CA SER A 234 22.80 -0.01 -19.21
C SER A 234 21.90 0.58 -20.29
N GLY A 235 21.43 1.82 -20.11
CA GLY A 235 20.49 2.48 -21.02
C GLY A 235 19.03 2.02 -20.86
N PHE A 236 18.71 1.23 -19.83
CA PHE A 236 17.36 0.76 -19.56
C PHE A 236 16.45 1.93 -19.16
N ASN A 237 15.30 2.09 -19.84
CA ASN A 237 14.32 3.13 -19.54
C ASN A 237 13.02 2.48 -19.02
N PRO A 238 12.71 2.57 -17.71
CA PRO A 238 11.52 1.94 -17.15
C PRO A 238 10.22 2.56 -17.66
N SER A 239 10.20 3.86 -18.00
CA SER A 239 9.02 4.50 -18.61
C SER A 239 8.70 3.90 -19.98
N ARG A 240 9.70 3.66 -20.82
CA ARG A 240 9.51 2.99 -22.13
C ARG A 240 9.03 1.55 -21.94
N TYR A 241 9.63 0.82 -21.00
CA TYR A 241 9.18 -0.54 -20.70
C TYR A 241 7.72 -0.59 -20.24
N PHE A 242 7.32 0.30 -19.31
CA PHE A 242 5.95 0.42 -18.83
C PHE A 242 4.97 0.78 -19.95
N MET A 243 5.31 1.78 -20.77
CA MET A 243 4.47 2.20 -21.89
C MET A 243 4.35 1.11 -22.95
N ASN A 244 5.42 0.36 -23.22
CA ASN A 244 5.38 -0.75 -24.18
C ASN A 244 4.51 -1.92 -23.71
N MET A 245 4.50 -2.21 -22.40
CA MET A 245 3.68 -3.29 -21.85
C MET A 245 2.19 -3.08 -22.08
N TYR A 246 1.73 -1.83 -22.07
CA TYR A 246 0.32 -1.47 -22.18
C TYR A 246 -0.05 -0.87 -23.55
N PHE A 247 0.80 -0.06 -24.15
CA PHE A 247 0.48 0.74 -25.34
C PHE A 247 1.45 0.46 -26.50
N SER A 248 1.81 -0.82 -26.68
CA SER A 248 2.80 -1.42 -27.61
C SER A 248 2.85 -0.88 -29.08
N GLN A 249 2.01 0.07 -29.48
CA GLN A 249 1.88 0.54 -30.86
C GLN A 249 2.56 1.88 -31.17
N TRP A 250 3.25 2.53 -30.20
CA TRP A 250 3.83 3.88 -30.37
C TRP A 250 5.36 4.00 -30.16
N LEU A 251 6.11 2.89 -30.14
CA LEU A 251 7.57 2.91 -29.99
C LEU A 251 8.28 2.19 -31.15
#